data_AF-S3MXL6-F1
#
_entry.id   AF-S3MXL6-F1
#
_cell.length_a   1.000
_cell.length_b   1.000
_cell.length_c   1.000
_cell.angle_alpha   90.00
_cell.angle_beta   90.00
_cell.angle_gamma   90.00
#
_symmetry.space_group_name_H-M   'P 1'
#
loop_
_entity.id
_entity.type
_entity.pdbx_description
1 polymer ?
#
loop_
_entity_poly.entity_id
_entity_poly.type
_entity_poly.pdbx_seq_one_letter_code
_entity_poly.pdbx_strand_id
1 'polypeptide(L)'
;MGVRSGDGLSLEYSNLQNFINAMYRDEASQLDAMCRYIKVNNLVKALQNKDWKAFARGYNDPAYAKNQYDVKLANAYKKWGGK
;
A
#
# COMPACT_ATOMS: atom_id res chain seq x y z
N MET A 1 -1.72 5.70 -6.79
CA MET A 1 -0.84 4.62 -6.28
C MET A 1 -1.33 4.32 -4.87
N GLY A 2 -1.78 3.11 -4.58
CA GLY A 2 -2.31 2.76 -3.27
C GLY A 2 -3.84 2.83 -3.13
N VAL A 3 -4.28 2.76 -1.87
CA VAL A 3 -5.66 2.59 -1.43
C VAL A 3 -6.64 3.44 -2.23
N ARG A 4 -7.62 2.80 -2.86
CA ARG A 4 -8.62 3.41 -3.72
C ARG A 4 -9.92 3.62 -2.95
N SER A 5 -10.77 4.51 -3.44
CA SER A 5 -12.11 4.75 -2.88
C SER A 5 -12.95 3.47 -2.78
N GLY A 6 -12.77 2.52 -3.69
CA GLY A 6 -13.45 1.22 -3.64
C GLY A 6 -12.99 0.29 -2.50
N ASP A 7 -11.82 0.55 -1.90
CA ASP A 7 -11.26 -0.30 -0.86
C ASP A 7 -11.87 0.00 0.52
N GLY A 8 -12.48 1.18 0.72
CA GLY A 8 -12.89 1.67 2.04
C GLY A 8 -13.67 0.66 2.88
N LEU A 9 -14.64 -0.05 2.28
CA LEU A 9 -15.43 -1.08 2.97
C LEU A 9 -14.58 -2.29 3.40
N SER A 10 -13.61 -2.70 2.59
CA SER A 10 -12.69 -3.79 2.92
C SER A 10 -11.67 -3.40 4.00
N LEU A 11 -11.49 -2.10 4.26
CA LEU A 11 -10.57 -1.56 5.25
C LEU A 11 -11.27 -1.19 6.57
N GLU A 12 -12.43 -1.78 6.82
CA GLU A 12 -13.24 -1.61 8.04
C GLU A 12 -13.86 -0.21 8.20
N TYR A 13 -13.94 0.59 7.13
CA TYR A 13 -14.76 1.80 7.16
C TYR A 13 -16.22 1.44 6.90
N SER A 14 -17.11 1.94 7.74
CA SER A 14 -18.55 1.62 7.67
C SER A 14 -19.24 2.12 6.40
N ASN A 15 -18.65 3.12 5.71
CA ASN A 15 -19.10 3.61 4.41
C ASN A 15 -17.98 4.41 3.72
N LEU A 16 -18.21 4.77 2.45
CA LEU A 16 -17.28 5.55 1.64
C LEU A 16 -16.98 6.94 2.24
N GLN A 17 -17.98 7.61 2.80
CA GLN A 17 -17.79 8.96 3.37
C GLN A 17 -16.81 8.92 4.55
N ASN A 18 -16.88 7.90 5.40
CA ASN A 18 -15.97 7.73 6.54
C ASN A 18 -14.54 7.46 6.08
N PHE A 19 -14.36 6.67 5.01
CA PHE A 19 -13.06 6.49 4.39
C PHE A 19 -12.51 7.82 3.86
N ILE A 20 -13.31 8.57 3.09
CA ILE A 20 -12.91 9.86 2.54
C ILE A 20 -12.53 10.84 3.66
N ASN A 21 -13.35 10.96 4.70
CA ASN A 21 -13.08 11.83 5.84
C ASN A 21 -11.76 11.47 6.54
N ALA A 22 -11.45 10.17 6.69
CA ALA A 22 -10.17 9.75 7.23
C ALA A 22 -9.00 10.13 6.32
N MET A 23 -9.13 10.02 5.00
CA MET A 23 -8.07 10.40 4.05
C MET A 23 -7.81 11.92 4.03
N TYR A 24 -8.82 12.74 4.30
CA TYR A 24 -8.66 14.20 4.41
C TYR A 24 -8.15 14.68 5.76
N ARG A 25 -8.26 13.87 6.82
CA ARG A 25 -7.98 14.30 8.18
C ARG A 25 -6.49 14.55 8.43
N ASP A 26 -5.66 13.55 8.15
CA ASP A 26 -4.22 13.59 8.46
C ASP A 26 -3.45 12.45 7.76
N GLU A 27 -2.12 12.58 7.71
CA GLU A 27 -1.22 11.57 7.14
C GLU A 27 -1.20 10.26 7.94
N ALA A 28 -1.44 10.29 9.26
CA ALA A 28 -1.47 9.10 10.09
C ALA A 28 -2.64 8.17 9.70
N SER A 29 -3.76 8.75 9.33
CA SER A 29 -4.97 8.06 8.87
C SER A 29 -4.77 7.45 7.48
N GLN A 30 -4.06 8.17 6.60
CA GLN A 30 -3.65 7.63 5.29
C GLN A 30 -2.70 6.43 5.46
N LEU A 31 -1.74 6.54 6.39
CA LEU A 31 -0.82 5.45 6.71
C LEU A 31 -1.55 4.24 7.31
N ASP A 32 -2.51 4.45 8.21
CA ASP A 32 -3.33 3.37 8.77
C ASP A 32 -4.10 2.64 7.66
N ALA A 33 -4.76 3.37 6.75
CA ALA A 33 -5.45 2.75 5.61
C ALA A 33 -4.49 1.95 4.71
N MET A 34 -3.28 2.47 4.44
CA MET A 34 -2.25 1.72 3.71
C MET A 34 -1.87 0.41 4.43
N CYS A 35 -1.66 0.47 5.75
CA CYS A 35 -1.35 -0.72 6.56
C CYS A 35 -2.48 -1.76 6.51
N ARG A 36 -3.74 -1.33 6.62
CA ARG A 36 -4.90 -2.23 6.48
C ARG A 36 -4.96 -2.86 5.09
N TYR A 37 -4.72 -2.07 4.05
CA TYR A 37 -4.71 -2.57 2.67
C TYR A 37 -3.66 -3.64 2.46
N ILE A 38 -2.45 -3.44 2.98
CA ILE A 38 -1.35 -4.42 2.92
C ILE A 38 -1.76 -5.72 3.61
N LYS A 39 -2.46 -5.65 4.75
CA LYS A 39 -2.94 -6.82 5.49
C LYS A 39 -4.04 -7.56 4.73
N VAL A 40 -5.11 -6.86 4.34
CA VAL A 40 -6.30 -7.45 3.68
C VAL A 40 -5.94 -8.08 2.33
N ASN A 41 -4.99 -7.50 1.59
CA ASN A 41 -4.52 -8.04 0.32
C ASN A 41 -3.36 -9.04 0.46
N ASN A 42 -3.06 -9.54 1.66
CA ASN A 42 -2.03 -10.53 1.95
C ASN A 42 -0.61 -10.15 1.47
N LEU A 43 -0.30 -8.85 1.44
CA LEU A 43 0.99 -8.34 0.94
C LEU A 43 2.09 -8.29 2.01
N VAL A 44 1.74 -8.54 3.28
CA VAL A 44 2.68 -8.53 4.41
C VAL A 44 3.88 -9.44 4.17
N LYS A 45 3.65 -10.67 3.71
CA LYS A 45 4.73 -11.65 3.44
C LYS A 45 5.67 -11.17 2.34
N ALA A 46 5.13 -10.63 1.25
CA ALA A 46 5.94 -10.08 0.17
C ALA A 46 6.82 -8.91 0.65
N LEU A 47 6.25 -8.03 1.49
CA LEU A 47 6.99 -6.90 2.06
C LEU A 47 8.11 -7.37 3.02
N GLN A 48 7.80 -8.28 3.95
CA GLN A 48 8.77 -8.83 4.91
C GLN A 48 9.91 -9.58 4.23
N ASN A 49 9.58 -10.36 3.19
CA ASN A 49 10.57 -11.12 2.41
C ASN A 49 11.33 -10.27 1.39
N LYS A 50 11.04 -8.95 1.32
CA LYS A 50 11.66 -8.03 0.34
C LYS A 50 11.39 -8.47 -1.11
N ASP A 51 10.28 -9.15 -1.35
CA ASP A 51 9.81 -9.50 -2.70
C ASP A 51 9.14 -8.27 -3.33
N TRP A 52 9.98 -7.36 -3.83
CA TRP A 52 9.54 -6.09 -4.38
C TRP A 52 8.65 -6.25 -5.61
N LYS A 53 8.79 -7.33 -6.37
CA LYS A 53 7.94 -7.60 -7.54
C LYS A 53 6.55 -8.04 -7.12
N ALA A 54 6.44 -9.01 -6.21
CA ALA A 54 5.15 -9.46 -5.70
C ALA A 54 4.43 -8.32 -4.96
N PHE A 55 5.16 -7.57 -4.12
CA PHE A 55 4.59 -6.43 -3.41
C PHE A 55 4.15 -5.32 -4.37
N ALA A 56 5.00 -4.91 -5.32
CA ALA A 56 4.66 -3.86 -6.27
C ALA A 56 3.47 -4.25 -7.15
N ARG A 57 3.40 -5.51 -7.60
CA ARG A 57 2.27 -6.02 -8.37
C ARG A 57 0.97 -6.00 -7.58
N GLY A 58 1.01 -6.40 -6.32
CA GLY A 58 -0.17 -6.42 -5.45
C GLY A 58 -0.67 -5.02 -5.10
N TYR A 59 0.24 -4.08 -4.85
CA TYR A 59 -0.10 -2.73 -4.42
C TYR A 59 -0.41 -1.76 -5.57
N ASN A 60 0.16 -1.98 -6.75
CA ASN A 60 0.10 -1.04 -7.88
C ASN A 60 -0.56 -1.60 -9.15
N ASP A 61 -1.22 -2.76 -9.03
CA ASP A 61 -1.77 -3.56 -10.13
C ASP A 61 -0.70 -4.22 -11.04
N PRO A 62 -1.10 -5.14 -11.94
CA PRO A 62 -0.17 -5.84 -12.84
C PRO A 62 0.69 -4.95 -13.74
N ALA A 63 0.29 -3.69 -13.96
CA ALA A 63 1.04 -2.72 -14.74
C ALA A 63 2.21 -2.06 -13.97
N TYR A 64 2.49 -2.47 -12.73
CA TYR A 64 3.51 -1.86 -11.85
C TYR A 64 4.89 -1.65 -12.51
N ALA A 65 5.30 -2.58 -13.38
CA ALA A 65 6.60 -2.57 -14.01
C ALA A 65 6.78 -1.39 -14.98
N LYS A 66 5.69 -0.89 -15.60
CA LYS A 66 5.74 0.30 -16.48
C LYS A 66 6.27 1.53 -15.74
N ASN A 67 5.99 1.62 -14.44
CA ASN A 67 6.42 2.71 -13.58
C ASN A 67 7.63 2.32 -12.69
N GLN A 68 8.20 1.13 -12.91
CA GLN A 68 9.37 0.60 -12.22
C GLN A 68 9.23 0.57 -10.70
N TYR A 69 8.03 0.25 -10.20
CA TYR A 69 7.75 0.34 -8.76
C TYR A 69 8.53 -0.67 -7.92
N ASP A 70 8.75 -1.87 -8.44
CA ASP A 70 9.63 -2.88 -7.84
C ASP A 70 11.07 -2.37 -7.70
N VAL A 71 11.62 -1.76 -8.76
CA VAL A 71 12.98 -1.20 -8.76
C VAL A 71 13.10 -0.04 -7.77
N LYS A 72 12.11 0.86 -7.75
CA LYS A 72 12.08 2.00 -6.82
C LYS A 72 12.04 1.55 -5.35
N LEU A 73 11.21 0.55 -5.03
CA LEU A 73 11.14 -0.03 -3.69
C LEU A 73 12.46 -0.70 -3.28
N ALA A 74 13.05 -1.50 -4.18
CA ALA A 74 14.34 -2.15 -3.93
C ALA A 74 15.46 -1.14 -3.63
N ASN A 75 15.54 -0.08 -4.45
CA ASN A 75 16.54 0.97 -4.30
C ASN A 75 16.32 1.79 -3.01
N ALA A 76 15.06 2.11 -2.68
CA ALA A 76 14.74 2.80 -1.44
C ALA A 76 15.12 1.96 -0.22
N TYR A 77 14.79 0.66 -0.21
CA TYR A 77 15.17 -0.23 0.87
C TYR A 77 16.69 -0.37 0.99
N LYS A 78 17.44 -0.46 -0.11
CA LYS A 78 18.92 -0.46 -0.08
C LYS A 78 19.48 0.83 0.53
N LYS A 79 18.84 1.97 0.29
CA LYS A 79 19.28 3.28 0.78
C LYS A 79 18.96 3.51 2.26
N TRP A 80 17.82 2.98 2.74
CA TRP A 80 17.25 3.35 4.05
C TRP A 80 16.96 2.18 4.99
N GLY A 81 16.76 0.97 4.47
CA GLY A 81 16.20 -0.19 5.20
C GLY A 81 17.19 -0.99 6.05
N GLY A 82 18.41 -0.48 6.24
CA GLY A 82 19.46 -1.08 7.06
C GLY A 82 20.05 -0.11 8.10
N LYS A 83 19.31 0.95 8.44
CA LYS A 83 19.59 1.79 9.61
C LYS A 83 18.70 1.37 10.77
#